data_AF-A0A2V8EMD4-F1
#
_entry.id   AF-A0A2V8EMD4-F1
#
_cell.length_a   1.000
_cell.length_b   1.000
_cell.length_c   1.000
_cell.angle_alpha   90.00
_cell.angle_beta   90.00
_cell.angle_gamma   90.00
#
_symmetry.space_group_name_H-M   'P 1'
#
loop_
_entity.id
_entity.type
_entity.pdbx_description
1 polymer ?
#
loop_
_entity_poly.entity_id
_entity_poly.type
_entity_poly.pdbx_seq_one_letter_code
_entity_poly.pdbx_strand_id
1 'polypeptide(L)'
;MSNILAIAHKELKAYFSSPIAYIVIGLWALMYGYFFVAILSFFVRQSMQMGQFGMQGPQAMNVNQQLIRPLLQNVLILILFLMPMVTMRAYAEEKRSGTIELLLTSPLTDFQIIVGKFLGAMALYGVMLAVTLIHLGLLFVYGRP
;
A
#
# COMPACT_ATOMS: atom_id res chain seq x y z
N MET A 1 -0.97 -19.14 -21.12
CA MET A 1 -0.71 -17.90 -20.36
C MET A 1 -1.86 -16.88 -20.41
N SER A 2 -2.76 -16.95 -21.40
CA SER A 2 -3.94 -16.08 -21.50
C SER A 2 -4.92 -16.23 -20.33
N ASN A 3 -5.16 -17.45 -19.85
CA ASN A 3 -6.17 -17.71 -18.81
C ASN A 3 -5.82 -17.07 -17.47
N ILE A 4 -4.55 -17.12 -17.05
CA ILE A 4 -4.09 -16.50 -15.79
C ILE A 4 -4.28 -14.98 -15.83
N LEU A 5 -3.87 -14.35 -16.93
CA LEU A 5 -4.04 -12.90 -17.12
C LEU A 5 -5.52 -12.50 -17.22
N ALA A 6 -6.35 -13.32 -17.87
CA ALA A 6 -7.79 -13.10 -17.94
C ALA A 6 -8.43 -13.15 -16.54
N ILE A 7 -8.03 -14.13 -15.70
CA ILE A 7 -8.48 -14.22 -14.30
C ILE A 7 -7.99 -12.99 -13.52
N ALA A 8 -6.71 -12.63 -13.63
CA ALA A 8 -6.16 -11.46 -12.94
C ALA A 8 -6.86 -10.15 -13.33
N HIS A 9 -7.16 -9.95 -14.62
CA HIS A 9 -7.89 -8.77 -15.10
C HIS A 9 -9.35 -8.76 -14.60
N LYS A 10 -10.01 -9.92 -14.59
CA LYS A 10 -11.35 -10.08 -14.03
C LYS A 10 -11.36 -9.73 -12.54
N GLU A 11 -10.40 -10.25 -11.77
CA GLU A 11 -10.26 -9.98 -10.34
C GLU A 11 -9.99 -8.49 -10.06
N LEU A 12 -9.09 -7.89 -10.83
CA LEU A 12 -8.81 -6.45 -10.71
C LEU A 12 -10.08 -5.62 -10.95
N LYS A 13 -10.82 -5.93 -12.02
CA LYS A 13 -12.10 -5.27 -12.31
C LYS A 13 -13.14 -5.52 -11.22
N ALA A 14 -13.18 -6.72 -10.65
CA ALA A 14 -14.07 -7.05 -9.53
C ALA A 14 -13.74 -6.20 -8.29
N TYR A 15 -12.44 -6.03 -7.97
CA TYR A 15 -12.02 -5.14 -6.89
C TYR A 15 -12.51 -3.70 -7.11
N PHE A 16 -12.24 -3.11 -8.27
CA PHE A 16 -12.64 -1.73 -8.59
C PHE A 16 -14.13 -1.54 -8.87
N SER A 17 -14.89 -2.61 -9.09
CA SER A 17 -16.36 -2.55 -9.16
C SER A 17 -17.01 -2.49 -7.77
N SER A 18 -16.29 -2.92 -6.74
CA SER A 18 -16.78 -2.93 -5.37
C SER A 18 -16.37 -1.65 -4.61
N PRO A 19 -17.28 -1.04 -3.83
CA PRO A 19 -16.97 0.13 -3.01
C PRO A 19 -15.81 -0.08 -2.03
N ILE A 20 -15.59 -1.34 -1.62
CA ILE A 20 -14.59 -1.71 -0.61
C ILE A 20 -13.18 -1.37 -1.07
N ALA A 21 -12.84 -1.55 -2.35
CA ALA A 21 -11.49 -1.25 -2.84
C ALA A 21 -11.17 0.25 -2.70
N TYR A 22 -12.14 1.12 -3.00
CA TYR A 22 -11.98 2.56 -2.83
C TYR A 22 -11.86 2.95 -1.36
N ILE A 23 -12.64 2.31 -0.47
CA ILE A 23 -12.53 2.52 0.98
C ILE A 23 -11.14 2.12 1.47
N VAL A 24 -10.63 0.96 1.04
CA VAL A 24 -9.30 0.47 1.41
C VAL A 24 -8.19 1.40 0.91
N ILE A 25 -8.25 1.83 -0.36
CA ILE A 25 -7.28 2.77 -0.93
C ILE A 25 -7.36 4.13 -0.22
N GLY A 26 -8.57 4.63 0.05
CA GLY A 26 -8.79 5.89 0.76
C GLY A 26 -8.28 5.84 2.20
N LEU A 27 -8.58 4.77 2.93
CA LEU A 27 -8.08 4.54 4.28
C LEU A 27 -6.55 4.46 4.29
N TRP A 28 -5.96 3.72 3.35
CA TRP A 28 -4.52 3.64 3.17
C TRP A 28 -3.90 5.03 2.93
N ALA A 29 -4.46 5.80 1.99
CA ALA A 29 -3.99 7.14 1.67
C ALA A 29 -4.06 8.08 2.88
N LEU A 30 -5.16 8.04 3.63
CA LEU A 30 -5.35 8.85 4.84
C LEU A 30 -4.37 8.46 5.95
N MET A 31 -4.25 7.17 6.25
CA MET A 31 -3.34 6.69 7.29
C MET A 31 -1.88 7.03 6.92
N TYR A 32 -1.47 6.72 5.69
CA TYR A 32 -0.13 7.01 5.21
C TYR A 32 0.17 8.52 5.20
N GLY A 33 -0.75 9.34 4.69
CA GLY A 33 -0.62 10.79 4.68
C GLY A 33 -0.53 11.38 6.09
N TYR A 34 -1.32 10.87 7.04
CA TYR A 34 -1.24 11.26 8.45
C TYR A 34 0.14 10.97 9.04
N PHE A 35 0.67 9.75 8.89
CA PHE A 35 2.01 9.41 9.37
C PHE A 35 3.09 10.25 8.71
N PHE A 36 2.97 10.51 7.40
CA PHE A 36 3.89 11.37 6.66
C PHE A 36 3.95 12.78 7.24
N VAL A 37 2.80 13.44 7.41
CA VAL A 37 2.72 14.80 7.96
C VAL A 37 3.19 14.83 9.41
N ALA A 38 2.82 13.82 10.21
CA ALA A 38 3.24 13.72 11.61
C ALA A 38 4.78 13.67 11.71
N ILE A 39 5.43 12.77 10.98
CA ILE A 39 6.90 12.61 10.99
C ILE A 39 7.59 13.85 10.40
N LEU A 40 7.07 14.39 9.29
CA LEU A 40 7.62 15.61 8.68
C LEU A 40 7.55 16.80 9.64
N SER A 41 6.41 16.98 10.32
CA SER A 41 6.24 18.07 11.29
C SER A 41 7.15 17.91 12.52
N PHE A 42 7.44 16.67 12.91
CA PHE A 42 8.40 16.37 13.98
C PHE A 42 9.82 16.72 13.53
N PHE A 43 10.22 16.29 12.34
CA PHE A 43 11.51 16.62 11.73
C PHE A 43 11.72 18.13 11.61
N VAL A 44 10.73 18.87 11.09
CA VAL A 44 10.82 20.33 10.93
C VAL A 44 10.95 21.03 12.29
N ARG A 45 10.17 20.62 13.30
CA ARG A 45 10.29 21.20 14.67
C ARG A 45 11.64 20.91 15.30
N GLN A 46 12.14 19.68 15.18
CA GLN A 46 13.46 19.30 15.67
C GLN A 46 14.57 20.12 14.98
N SER A 47 14.45 20.36 13.67
CA SER A 47 15.41 21.15 12.91
C SER A 47 15.48 22.62 13.35
N MET A 48 14.32 23.23 13.67
CA MET A 48 14.26 24.61 14.14
C MET A 48 14.78 24.77 15.57
N GLN A 49 14.54 23.80 16.45
CA GLN A 49 15.04 23.82 17.83
C GLN A 49 16.58 23.71 17.87
N MET A 50 17.17 22.89 16.99
CA MET A 50 18.63 22.78 16.85
C MET A 50 19.25 24.09 16.35
N GLY A 51 18.57 24.80 15.44
CA GLY A 51 19.01 26.11 14.94
C GLY A 51 18.99 27.24 16.00
N GLN A 52 18.10 27.18 16.99
CA GLN A 52 18.01 28.18 18.06
C GLN A 52 19.04 28.00 19.18
N PHE A 53 19.47 26.77 19.47
CA PHE A 53 20.37 26.49 20.60
C PHE A 53 21.86 26.74 20.32
N GLY A 54 22.24 27.23 19.12
CA GLY A 54 23.64 27.51 18.76
C GLY A 54 24.56 26.29 18.73
N MET A 55 24.06 25.10 19.08
CA MET A 55 24.71 23.80 18.94
C MET A 55 24.70 23.41 17.46
N GLN A 56 25.55 24.06 16.67
CA GLN A 56 25.98 23.58 15.35
C GLN A 56 26.92 22.37 15.54
N GLY A 57 26.41 21.31 16.15
CA GLY A 57 27.07 20.00 16.14
C GLY A 57 26.81 19.30 14.79
N PRO A 58 27.74 18.49 14.27
CA PRO A 58 27.56 17.74 13.04
C PRO A 58 26.67 16.52 13.29
N GLN A 59 25.45 16.72 13.80
CA GLN A 59 24.38 15.77 13.55
C GLN A 59 23.74 16.24 12.25
N ALA A 60 24.40 15.94 11.13
CA ALA A 60 23.83 16.13 9.81
C ALA A 60 22.46 15.45 9.81
N MET A 61 21.40 16.25 9.96
CA MET A 61 20.03 15.75 10.02
C MET A 61 19.76 15.07 8.69
N ASN A 62 19.89 13.76 8.69
CA ASN A 62 19.76 12.96 7.49
C ASN A 62 18.29 12.63 7.32
N VAL A 63 17.67 13.21 6.29
CA VAL A 63 16.26 12.99 5.94
C VAL A 63 15.96 11.49 5.84
N ASN A 64 16.91 10.68 5.36
CA ASN A 64 16.71 9.23 5.26
C ASN A 64 16.58 8.55 6.63
N GLN A 65 17.36 8.99 7.62
CA GLN A 65 17.36 8.38 8.95
C GLN A 65 16.18 8.86 9.81
N GLN A 66 15.86 10.15 9.75
CA GLN A 66 14.88 10.76 10.65
C GLN A 66 13.47 10.80 10.06
N LEU A 67 13.33 10.69 8.74
CA LEU A 67 12.03 10.75 8.07
C LEU A 67 11.69 9.46 7.30
N ILE A 68 12.57 9.00 6.40
CA ILE A 68 12.24 7.84 5.56
C ILE A 68 12.19 6.54 6.38
N ARG A 69 13.17 6.28 7.25
CA ARG A 69 13.20 5.06 8.08
C ARG A 69 11.94 4.89 8.95
N PRO A 70 11.55 5.87 9.79
CA PRO A 70 10.36 5.75 10.62
C PRO A 70 9.08 5.62 9.78
N LEU A 71 9.03 6.30 8.63
CA LEU A 71 7.89 6.23 7.73
C LEU A 71 7.74 4.83 7.12
N LEU A 72 8.83 4.21 6.66
CA LEU A 72 8.83 2.83 6.16
C LEU A 72 8.44 1.82 7.24
N GLN A 73 8.87 2.02 8.49
CA GLN A 73 8.46 1.15 9.60
C GLN A 73 6.95 1.21 9.86
N ASN A 74 6.35 2.41 9.85
CA ASN A 74 4.90 2.55 9.98
C ASN A 74 4.15 1.93 8.80
N VAL A 75 4.65 2.13 7.57
CA VAL A 75 4.11 1.52 6.35
C VAL A 75 4.08 -0.01 6.46
N LEU A 76 5.15 -0.63 6.95
CA LEU A 76 5.20 -2.09 7.12
C LEU A 76 4.12 -2.60 8.07
N ILE A 77 3.89 -1.89 9.18
CA ILE A 77 2.83 -2.23 10.13
C ILE A 77 1.45 -2.10 9.47
N LEU A 78 1.21 -1.02 8.72
CA LEU A 78 -0.06 -0.83 7.99
C LEU A 78 -0.31 -1.96 6.97
N ILE A 79 0.71 -2.33 6.20
CA ILE A 79 0.63 -3.42 5.21
C ILE A 79 0.31 -4.75 5.90
N LEU A 80 0.86 -5.00 7.09
CA LEU A 80 0.62 -6.23 7.84
C LEU A 80 -0.85 -6.42 8.22
N PHE A 81 -1.61 -5.34 8.43
CA PHE A 81 -3.06 -5.42 8.65
C PHE A 81 -3.87 -5.42 7.34
N LEU A 82 -3.45 -4.64 6.35
CA LEU A 82 -4.18 -4.47 5.09
C LEU A 82 -4.08 -5.68 4.16
N MET A 83 -2.92 -6.35 4.10
CA MET A 83 -2.72 -7.50 3.22
C MET A 83 -3.64 -8.69 3.57
N PRO A 84 -3.75 -9.12 4.85
CA PRO A 84 -4.72 -10.13 5.25
C PRO A 84 -6.16 -9.73 4.92
N MET A 85 -6.51 -8.45 5.11
CA MET A 85 -7.86 -7.96 4.83
C MET A 85 -8.21 -8.05 3.33
N VAL A 86 -7.29 -7.67 2.45
CA VAL A 86 -7.46 -7.74 0.99
C VAL A 86 -7.51 -9.20 0.51
N THR A 87 -6.64 -10.06 1.05
CA THR A 87 -6.53 -11.47 0.64
C THR A 87 -7.67 -12.34 1.17
N MET A 88 -8.13 -12.14 2.41
CA MET A 88 -9.29 -12.87 2.96
C MET A 88 -10.56 -12.61 2.15
N ARG A 89 -10.75 -11.38 1.66
CA ARG A 89 -11.88 -11.02 0.81
C ARG A 89 -11.89 -11.84 -0.50
N ALA A 90 -10.74 -12.06 -1.12
CA ALA A 90 -10.63 -12.78 -2.40
C ALA A 90 -11.27 -14.18 -2.36
N TYR A 91 -11.21 -14.84 -1.20
CA TYR A 91 -11.77 -16.18 -0.98
C TYR A 91 -13.18 -16.14 -0.39
N ALA A 92 -13.42 -15.25 0.59
CA ALA A 92 -14.71 -15.13 1.24
C ALA A 92 -15.82 -14.65 0.28
N GLU A 93 -15.48 -13.80 -0.68
CA GLU A 93 -16.45 -13.22 -1.62
C GLU A 93 -16.91 -14.24 -2.66
N GLU A 94 -16.02 -15.15 -3.10
CA GLU A 94 -16.41 -16.29 -3.94
C GLU A 94 -17.26 -17.32 -3.18
N LYS A 95 -16.90 -17.61 -1.92
CA LYS A 95 -17.69 -18.51 -1.09
C LYS A 95 -19.10 -17.97 -0.83
N ARG A 96 -19.23 -16.66 -0.64
CA ARG A 96 -20.50 -15.98 -0.42
C ARG A 96 -21.37 -15.88 -1.69
N SER A 97 -20.75 -15.77 -2.86
CA SER A 97 -21.46 -15.60 -4.14
C SER A 97 -21.77 -16.93 -4.86
N GLY A 98 -21.41 -18.08 -4.26
CA GLY A 98 -21.65 -19.40 -4.84
C GLY A 98 -20.84 -19.69 -6.11
N THR A 99 -19.97 -18.78 -6.54
CA THR A 99 -19.22 -18.91 -7.79
C THR A 99 -18.05 -19.90 -7.67
N ILE A 100 -17.73 -20.34 -6.45
CA ILE A 100 -16.77 -21.43 -6.21
C ILE A 100 -17.19 -22.70 -6.98
N GLU A 101 -18.48 -23.03 -7.00
CA GLU A 101 -18.97 -24.25 -7.67
C GLU A 101 -18.81 -24.15 -9.20
N LEU A 102 -19.01 -22.96 -9.77
CA LEU A 102 -18.77 -22.68 -11.18
C LEU A 102 -17.28 -22.68 -11.54
N LEU A 103 -16.42 -22.23 -10.63
CA LEU A 103 -14.96 -22.27 -10.82
C LEU A 103 -14.43 -23.71 -10.78
N LEU A 104 -14.92 -24.53 -9.84
CA LEU A 104 -14.52 -25.93 -9.70
C LEU A 104 -15.03 -26.83 -10.83
N THR A 105 -16.13 -26.45 -11.50
CA THR A 105 -16.68 -27.18 -12.66
C THR A 105 -16.12 -26.68 -13.99
N SER A 106 -15.39 -25.57 -14.01
CA SER A 106 -14.73 -25.04 -15.20
C SER A 106 -13.43 -25.81 -15.51
N PRO A 107 -13.00 -25.92 -16.78
CA PRO A 107 -11.77 -26.60 -17.16
C PRO A 107 -10.52 -25.77 -16.85
N LEU A 108 -10.44 -25.21 -15.64
CA LEU A 108 -9.33 -24.42 -15.13
C LEU A 108 -8.61 -25.21 -14.04
N THR A 109 -7.28 -25.27 -14.11
CA THR A 109 -6.47 -25.89 -13.06
C THR A 109 -6.45 -24.99 -11.81
N ASP A 110 -6.53 -25.56 -10.61
CA ASP A 110 -6.45 -24.85 -9.33
C ASP A 110 -5.28 -23.86 -9.25
N PHE A 111 -4.12 -24.24 -9.79
CA PHE A 111 -2.94 -23.37 -9.82
C PHE A 111 -3.16 -22.07 -10.60
N GLN A 112 -3.89 -22.11 -11.72
CA GLN A 112 -4.20 -20.91 -12.52
C GLN A 112 -5.12 -19.96 -11.75
N ILE A 113 -6.04 -20.50 -10.96
CA ILE A 113 -6.96 -19.73 -10.11
C ILE A 113 -6.18 -19.05 -8.99
N ILE A 114 -5.31 -19.79 -8.29
CA ILE A 114 -4.48 -19.27 -7.19
C ILE A 114 -3.58 -18.13 -7.69
N VAL A 115 -2.86 -18.35 -8.79
CA VAL A 115 -1.96 -17.33 -9.36
C VAL A 115 -2.74 -16.13 -9.88
N GLY A 116 -3.88 -16.32 -10.54
CA GLY A 116 -4.73 -15.23 -11.02
C GLY A 116 -5.23 -14.34 -9.89
N LYS A 117 -5.72 -14.93 -8.79
CA LYS A 117 -6.16 -14.21 -7.59
C LYS A 117 -5.02 -13.46 -6.91
N PHE A 118 -3.86 -14.11 -6.78
CA PHE A 118 -2.67 -13.50 -6.22
C PHE A 118 -2.24 -12.27 -7.02
N LEU A 119 -2.22 -12.36 -8.36
CA LEU A 119 -1.88 -11.24 -9.24
C LEU A 119 -2.91 -10.10 -9.15
N GLY A 120 -4.19 -10.41 -9.01
CA GLY A 120 -5.23 -9.41 -8.77
C GLY A 120 -5.01 -8.63 -7.46
N ALA A 121 -4.75 -9.35 -6.36
CA ALA A 121 -4.43 -8.74 -5.08
C ALA A 121 -3.11 -7.93 -5.12
N MET A 122 -2.10 -8.45 -5.81
CA MET A 122 -0.82 -7.77 -6.02
C MET A 122 -0.99 -6.46 -6.80
N ALA A 123 -1.87 -6.44 -7.81
CA ALA A 123 -2.17 -5.24 -8.56
C ALA A 123 -2.85 -4.17 -7.70
N LEU A 124 -3.81 -4.54 -6.85
CA LEU A 124 -4.41 -3.61 -5.88
C LEU A 124 -3.36 -3.05 -4.91
N TYR A 125 -2.48 -3.91 -4.40
CA TYR A 125 -1.36 -3.50 -3.57
C TYR A 125 -0.41 -2.55 -4.31
N GLY A 126 -0.14 -2.80 -5.60
CA GLY A 126 0.63 -1.91 -6.46
C GLY A 126 0.01 -0.51 -6.58
N VAL A 127 -1.32 -0.42 -6.69
CA VAL A 127 -2.03 0.87 -6.69
C VAL A 127 -1.90 1.58 -5.34
N MET A 128 -2.00 0.86 -4.22
CA MET A 128 -1.76 1.43 -2.89
C MET A 128 -0.33 1.98 -2.76
N LEU A 129 0.68 1.27 -3.25
CA LEU A 129 2.05 1.75 -3.30
C LEU A 129 2.22 2.96 -4.24
N ALA A 130 1.53 3.01 -5.37
CA ALA A 130 1.59 4.16 -6.26
C ALA A 130 1.15 5.46 -5.56
N VAL A 131 0.15 5.38 -4.67
CA VAL A 131 -0.28 6.53 -3.85
C VAL A 131 0.81 6.99 -2.88
N THR A 132 1.62 6.06 -2.33
CA THR A 132 2.71 6.44 -1.42
C THR A 132 3.86 7.13 -2.15
N LEU A 133 4.12 6.77 -3.40
CA LEU A 133 5.16 7.39 -4.23
C LEU A 133 4.97 8.89 -4.42
N ILE A 134 3.73 9.39 -4.41
CA ILE A 134 3.44 10.83 -4.51
C ILE A 134 4.13 11.61 -3.37
N HIS A 135 4.13 11.05 -2.17
CA HIS A 135 4.72 11.70 -0.99
C HIS A 135 6.26 11.63 -1.00
N LEU A 136 6.83 10.53 -1.51
CA LEU A 136 8.27 10.44 -1.77
C LEU A 136 8.71 11.44 -2.84
N GLY A 137 7.93 11.62 -3.90
CA GLY A 137 8.18 12.62 -4.94
C GLY A 137 8.23 14.03 -4.38
N LEU A 138 7.30 14.39 -3.51
CA LEU A 138 7.29 15.68 -2.81
C LEU A 138 8.57 15.88 -1.98
N LEU A 139 9.04 14.87 -1.26
CA LEU A 139 10.31 14.94 -0.52
C LEU A 139 11.52 15.12 -1.43
N PHE A 140 11.57 14.44 -2.58
CA PHE A 140 12.69 14.59 -3.52
C PHE A 140 12.73 15.99 -4.15
N VAL A 141 11.58 16.55 -4.48
CA VAL A 141 11.50 17.88 -5.11
C VAL A 141 11.83 18.99 -4.10
N TYR A 142 11.24 18.95 -2.90
CA TYR A 142 11.35 20.03 -1.92
C TYR A 142 12.44 19.81 -0.86
N GLY A 143 12.84 18.57 -0.62
CA GLY A 143 13.71 18.20 0.49
C GLY A 143 15.20 18.29 0.20
N ARG A 144 15.63 18.40 -1.08
CA ARG A 144 17.04 18.27 -1.51
C ARG A 144 17.79 17.21 -0.66
N PRO A 145 17.48 15.92 -0.86
CA PRO A 145 18.07 14.83 -0.09
C PRO A 145 19.61 14.76 -0.21
#